data_AF-A0A9E2PQD9-F1
#
_entry.id   AF-A0A9E2PQD9-F1
#
_cell.length_a   1.000
_cell.length_b   1.000
_cell.length_c   1.000
_cell.angle_alpha   90.00
_cell.angle_beta   90.00
_cell.angle_gamma   90.00
#
_symmetry.space_group_name_H-M   'P 1'
#
loop_
_entity.id
_entity.type
_entity.pdbx_description
1 polymer ?
#
loop_
_entity_poly.entity_id
_entity_poly.type
_entity_poly.pdbx_seq_one_letter_code
_entity_poly.pdbx_strand_id
1 'polypeptide(L)'
;MKQPLLALSTILKHVVVTVLTMFLFCLGIMSAVAGESATNKPAVLFVTHWGRANGANEAYLKRLLDAGMTVSSAKMDIVTPEFLAKFDVVVIPALPPVDPNANRAGFSSISPAANEKLLAALDGYLNAGGGLLFAGPLWGWDIGWAHMEASNAYLKKWNVEVVPELVLDKQNFFKQPIFLQQIYSFTRNIPASPVSEGVSMVWYPVDVNNNGGAAPPSTAALKLGSEWTVVVKGDDTAGSYPITNRTTAAIAEQPNLFKNAPPFAAIREAGKGRLAIMAISPVHTIWGYAHPVWQGVAMTEGDGYRKSDLAHLFDNLYCWLGAARDGKTVGGYVMTADEARGKVPWARGKAKPIDWTKPTWASIAEGVLTPSAPTNNMPYGPPALGLKHYRGLLGARTALTGGKGTVAEYVTEGKKAGLHFIIFAEDFEKLTPESWTRFKTECTAASSDDFLAIPGFEWRNPLGDRAITAGPVAYPDSSVFAPGTKRIVHQAEFWFAAGAPMNLSCSSTNLTPLWNLRNVNAFPVEVWENGKRTEDNFKEYLYDQAR
;
A
#
# COMPACT_ATOMS: atom_id res chain seq x y z
N MET A 1 73.13 41.97 -9.46
CA MET A 1 72.00 41.83 -8.51
C MET A 1 70.73 42.62 -8.92
N LYS A 2 70.38 42.76 -10.21
CA LYS A 2 69.14 43.46 -10.65
C LYS A 2 68.17 42.64 -11.50
N GLN A 3 68.54 41.44 -11.94
CA GLN A 3 67.67 40.58 -12.75
C GLN A 3 66.61 39.74 -12.00
N PRO A 4 66.76 39.32 -10.73
CA PRO A 4 65.74 38.46 -10.10
C PRO A 4 64.47 39.21 -9.66
N LEU A 5 64.50 40.54 -9.54
CA LEU A 5 63.34 41.35 -9.12
C LEU A 5 62.30 41.56 -10.23
N LEU A 6 62.71 41.56 -11.50
CA LEU A 6 61.78 41.70 -12.64
C LEU A 6 60.98 40.41 -12.89
N ALA A 7 61.60 39.24 -12.69
CA ALA A 7 60.92 37.95 -12.83
C ALA A 7 59.82 37.77 -11.77
N LEU A 8 60.09 38.20 -10.52
CA LEU A 8 59.12 38.09 -9.43
C LEU A 8 57.88 38.98 -9.65
N SER A 9 58.06 40.19 -10.19
CA SER A 9 56.97 41.11 -10.50
C SER A 9 56.03 40.54 -11.58
N THR A 10 56.59 39.89 -12.61
CA THR A 10 55.79 39.33 -13.71
C THR A 10 54.99 38.11 -13.26
N ILE A 11 55.56 37.27 -12.40
CA ILE A 11 54.86 36.12 -11.80
C ILE A 11 53.73 36.61 -10.89
N LEU A 12 53.98 37.61 -10.05
CA LEU A 12 52.97 38.15 -9.14
C LEU A 12 51.77 38.76 -9.90
N LYS A 13 52.02 39.44 -11.01
CA LYS A 13 50.94 39.98 -11.88
C LYS A 13 50.08 38.88 -12.49
N HIS A 14 50.68 37.78 -12.96
CA HIS A 14 49.92 36.67 -13.52
C HIS A 14 49.09 35.96 -12.46
N VAL A 15 49.65 35.72 -11.27
CA VAL A 15 48.91 35.10 -10.15
C VAL A 15 47.74 35.97 -9.71
N VAL A 16 47.94 37.29 -9.58
CA VAL A 16 46.86 38.21 -9.20
C VAL A 16 45.75 38.25 -10.25
N VAL A 17 46.10 38.29 -11.54
CA VAL A 17 45.10 38.29 -12.63
C VAL A 17 44.34 36.96 -12.67
N THR A 18 45.02 35.81 -12.56
CA THR A 18 44.35 34.50 -12.55
C THR A 18 43.41 34.34 -11.35
N VAL A 19 43.83 34.78 -10.15
CA VAL A 19 42.99 34.73 -8.95
C VAL A 19 41.80 35.67 -9.08
N LEU A 20 41.97 36.90 -9.59
CA LEU A 20 40.85 37.82 -9.82
C LEU A 20 39.86 37.27 -10.85
N THR A 21 40.34 36.67 -11.94
CA THR A 21 39.48 36.10 -12.97
C THR A 21 38.71 34.88 -12.46
N MET A 22 39.33 34.00 -11.66
CA MET A 22 38.61 32.93 -10.96
C MET A 22 37.57 33.48 -9.99
N PHE A 23 37.91 34.52 -9.23
CA PHE A 23 36.97 35.12 -8.27
C PHE A 23 35.77 35.77 -8.97
N LEU A 24 36.00 36.48 -10.08
CA LEU A 24 34.95 37.08 -10.90
C LEU A 24 34.10 36.02 -11.62
N PHE A 25 34.70 34.90 -12.06
CA PHE A 25 33.96 33.78 -12.64
C PHE A 25 33.10 33.07 -11.59
N CYS A 26 33.62 32.87 -10.37
CA CYS A 26 32.85 32.35 -9.24
C CYS A 26 31.72 33.29 -8.81
N LEU A 27 31.94 34.62 -8.79
CA LEU A 27 30.90 35.61 -8.51
C LEU A 27 29.84 35.67 -9.61
N GLY A 28 30.23 35.50 -10.88
CA GLY A 28 29.31 35.39 -12.01
C GLY A 28 28.41 34.14 -11.93
N ILE A 29 28.99 32.99 -11.55
CA ILE A 29 28.22 31.75 -11.33
C ILE A 29 27.30 31.88 -10.10
N MET A 30 27.78 32.46 -8.99
CA MET A 30 26.93 32.66 -7.81
C MET A 30 25.79 33.65 -8.05
N SER A 31 25.99 34.65 -8.92
CA SER A 31 24.93 35.60 -9.28
C SER A 31 23.92 35.03 -10.27
N ALA A 32 24.32 34.07 -11.11
CA ALA A 32 23.42 33.34 -12.02
C ALA A 32 22.54 32.32 -11.28
N VAL A 33 22.99 31.78 -10.16
CA VAL A 33 22.22 30.83 -9.32
C VAL A 33 21.22 31.53 -8.39
N ALA A 34 21.40 32.84 -8.13
CA ALA A 34 20.50 33.61 -7.26
C ALA A 34 19.24 34.16 -7.98
N GLY A 35 19.10 33.90 -9.29
CA GLY A 35 18.02 34.44 -10.13
C GLY A 35 16.96 33.44 -10.57
N GLU A 36 17.08 32.15 -10.22
CA GLU A 36 15.91 31.26 -10.30
C GLU A 36 14.95 31.72 -9.20
N SER A 37 13.93 32.50 -9.58
CA SER A 37 12.76 32.70 -8.73
C SER A 37 12.41 31.33 -8.19
N ALA A 38 12.41 31.15 -6.87
CA ALA A 38 11.95 29.92 -6.23
C ALA A 38 10.60 29.61 -6.86
N THR A 39 10.59 28.71 -7.85
CA THR A 39 9.39 28.41 -8.61
C THR A 39 8.56 27.64 -7.62
N ASN A 40 7.55 28.31 -7.06
CA ASN A 40 6.67 27.72 -6.06
C ASN A 40 6.23 26.35 -6.60
N LYS A 41 6.74 25.30 -5.97
CA LYS A 41 6.38 23.93 -6.31
C LYS A 41 4.87 23.76 -6.07
N PRO A 42 4.20 22.89 -6.84
CA PRO A 42 2.76 22.82 -6.85
C PRO A 42 2.19 22.41 -5.48
N ALA A 43 1.00 22.93 -5.17
CA ALA A 43 0.14 22.42 -4.13
C ALA A 43 -0.67 21.21 -4.62
N VAL A 44 -0.51 20.06 -3.97
CA VAL A 44 -1.11 18.79 -4.35
C VAL A 44 -2.14 18.34 -3.31
N LEU A 45 -3.40 18.18 -3.75
CA LEU A 45 -4.48 17.61 -2.95
C LEU A 45 -4.73 16.15 -3.35
N PHE A 46 -4.66 15.24 -2.38
CA PHE A 46 -5.11 13.86 -2.55
C PHE A 46 -6.56 13.71 -2.10
N VAL A 47 -7.46 13.37 -3.03
CA VAL A 47 -8.88 13.21 -2.76
C VAL A 47 -9.25 11.73 -2.77
N THR A 48 -9.94 11.27 -1.73
CA THR A 48 -10.27 9.86 -1.55
C THR A 48 -11.65 9.67 -0.94
N HIS A 49 -12.34 8.58 -1.29
CA HIS A 49 -13.59 8.19 -0.63
C HIS A 49 -13.34 7.21 0.54
N TRP A 50 -12.07 6.89 0.81
CA TRP A 50 -11.67 5.88 1.77
C TRP A 50 -11.40 6.47 3.15
N GLY A 51 -12.24 6.11 4.14
CA GLY A 51 -12.13 6.63 5.50
C GLY A 51 -10.88 6.21 6.29
N ARG A 52 -10.07 5.27 5.78
CA ARG A 52 -8.86 4.74 6.43
C ARG A 52 -7.54 5.20 5.81
N ALA A 53 -7.53 5.56 4.53
CA ALA A 53 -6.32 5.97 3.81
C ALA A 53 -6.48 7.43 3.43
N ASN A 54 -5.55 8.29 3.86
CA ASN A 54 -5.60 9.74 3.69
C ASN A 54 -5.27 10.18 2.25
N GLY A 55 -5.80 9.48 1.25
CA GLY A 55 -5.53 9.69 -0.17
C GLY A 55 -4.12 9.26 -0.60
N ALA A 56 -3.15 9.23 0.32
CA ALA A 56 -1.78 8.77 0.14
C ALA A 56 -1.15 8.20 1.42
N ASN A 57 -0.05 7.46 1.24
CA ASN A 57 0.82 6.99 2.31
C ASN A 57 1.58 8.16 2.97
N GLU A 58 1.79 8.12 4.28
CA GLU A 58 2.54 9.15 5.02
C GLU A 58 3.96 9.34 4.49
N ALA A 59 4.66 8.25 4.15
CA ALA A 59 6.00 8.32 3.58
C ALA A 59 5.98 8.96 2.18
N TYR A 60 4.90 8.77 1.41
CA TYR A 60 4.75 9.44 0.12
C TYR A 60 4.53 10.93 0.28
N LEU A 61 3.65 11.34 1.19
CA LEU A 61 3.41 12.75 1.48
C LEU A 61 4.68 13.44 1.98
N LYS A 62 5.43 12.79 2.87
CA LYS A 62 6.73 13.29 3.33
C LYS A 62 7.71 13.46 2.17
N ARG A 63 7.81 12.50 1.26
CA ARG A 63 8.66 12.61 0.06
C ARG A 63 8.34 13.86 -0.76
N LEU A 64 7.06 14.16 -0.96
CA LEU A 64 6.65 15.35 -1.71
C LEU A 64 6.97 16.66 -0.96
N LEU A 65 6.80 16.67 0.36
CA LEU A 65 7.21 17.80 1.21
C LEU A 65 8.72 18.02 1.16
N ASP A 66 9.51 16.94 1.24
CA ASP A 66 10.97 17.00 1.13
C ASP A 66 11.42 17.48 -0.26
N ALA A 67 10.61 17.24 -1.31
CA ALA A 67 10.80 17.77 -2.66
C ALA A 67 10.31 19.23 -2.84
N GLY A 68 9.87 19.88 -1.76
CA GLY A 68 9.44 21.28 -1.72
C GLY A 68 7.99 21.52 -2.13
N MET A 69 7.20 20.49 -2.42
CA MET A 69 5.77 20.64 -2.73
C MET A 69 4.97 20.92 -1.45
N THR A 70 3.78 21.51 -1.60
CA THR A 70 2.80 21.53 -0.51
C THR A 70 1.78 20.43 -0.73
N VAL A 71 1.40 19.70 0.32
CA VAL A 71 0.47 18.57 0.18
C VAL A 71 -0.64 18.62 1.21
N SER A 72 -1.83 18.21 0.81
CA SER A 72 -2.97 17.98 1.71
C SER A 72 -3.80 16.79 1.22
N SER A 73 -4.73 16.35 2.05
CA SER A 73 -5.64 15.24 1.73
C SER A 73 -7.05 15.55 2.20
N ALA A 74 -8.05 15.13 1.42
CA ALA A 74 -9.45 15.32 1.76
C ALA A 74 -10.29 14.09 1.42
N LYS A 75 -11.37 13.93 2.17
CA LYS A 75 -12.44 13.00 1.80
C LYS A 75 -13.27 13.61 0.66
N MET A 76 -13.81 12.76 -0.22
CA MET A 76 -14.62 13.21 -1.37
C MET A 76 -15.90 13.95 -1.00
N ASP A 77 -16.49 13.66 0.17
CA ASP A 77 -17.74 14.27 0.64
C ASP A 77 -17.60 15.75 1.03
N ILE A 78 -16.39 16.21 1.36
CA ILE A 78 -16.10 17.61 1.68
C ILE A 78 -15.54 18.41 0.50
N VAL A 79 -15.38 17.77 -0.67
CA VAL A 79 -14.84 18.42 -1.87
C VAL A 79 -15.88 19.38 -2.46
N THR A 80 -15.52 20.65 -2.52
CA THR A 80 -16.29 21.74 -3.14
C THR A 80 -15.42 22.48 -4.16
N PRO A 81 -16.01 23.20 -5.13
CA PRO A 81 -15.24 24.03 -6.06
C PRO A 81 -14.28 24.99 -5.35
N GLU A 82 -14.72 25.66 -4.29
CA GLU A 82 -13.93 26.62 -3.51
C GLU A 82 -12.78 25.93 -2.78
N PHE A 83 -12.97 24.68 -2.35
CA PHE A 83 -11.92 23.90 -1.74
C PHE A 83 -10.87 23.45 -2.76
N LEU A 84 -11.28 22.92 -3.91
CA LEU A 84 -10.37 22.51 -4.98
C LEU A 84 -9.57 23.69 -5.53
N ALA A 85 -10.19 24.87 -5.63
CA ALA A 85 -9.56 26.07 -6.19
C ALA A 85 -8.29 26.51 -5.46
N LYS A 86 -8.05 26.03 -4.23
CA LYS A 86 -6.83 26.32 -3.47
C LYS A 86 -5.60 25.58 -4.01
N PHE A 87 -5.79 24.46 -4.72
CA PHE A 87 -4.70 23.56 -5.08
C PHE A 87 -4.30 23.70 -6.55
N ASP A 88 -3.03 23.43 -6.85
CA ASP A 88 -2.53 23.42 -8.22
C ASP A 88 -2.79 22.07 -8.90
N VAL A 89 -2.76 21.00 -8.12
CA VAL A 89 -2.98 19.62 -8.57
C VAL A 89 -3.96 18.91 -7.64
N VAL A 90 -4.90 18.19 -8.24
CA VAL A 90 -5.82 17.27 -7.55
C VAL A 90 -5.53 15.86 -8.03
N VAL A 91 -5.36 14.93 -7.09
CA VAL A 91 -5.12 13.52 -7.36
C VAL A 91 -6.34 12.71 -6.94
N ILE A 92 -6.91 11.99 -7.89
CA ILE A 92 -8.04 11.07 -7.71
C ILE A 92 -7.52 9.65 -7.97
N PRO A 93 -7.25 8.83 -6.94
CA PRO A 93 -6.85 7.45 -7.17
C PRO A 93 -7.95 6.66 -7.90
N ALA A 94 -9.19 6.78 -7.43
CA ALA A 94 -10.34 6.10 -8.02
C ALA A 94 -11.65 6.80 -7.63
N LEU A 95 -12.58 6.95 -8.58
CA LEU A 95 -13.93 7.40 -8.27
C LEU A 95 -14.76 6.26 -7.65
N PRO A 96 -15.54 6.53 -6.59
CA PRO A 96 -16.44 5.54 -6.00
C PRO A 96 -17.60 5.21 -6.96
N PRO A 97 -18.10 3.96 -6.97
CA PRO A 97 -19.35 3.63 -7.64
C PRO A 97 -20.53 4.40 -7.06
N VAL A 98 -21.45 4.76 -7.94
CA VAL A 98 -22.71 5.39 -7.55
C VAL A 98 -23.66 4.31 -7.04
N ASP A 99 -24.12 4.45 -5.80
CA ASP A 99 -25.12 3.58 -5.20
C ASP A 99 -26.37 4.40 -4.83
N PRO A 100 -27.53 4.15 -5.46
CA PRO A 100 -28.77 4.87 -5.16
C PRO A 100 -29.25 4.66 -3.71
N ASN A 101 -28.77 3.63 -3.03
CA ASN A 101 -29.09 3.31 -1.63
C ASN A 101 -28.04 3.79 -0.63
N ALA A 102 -27.03 4.57 -1.06
CA ALA A 102 -25.90 5.05 -0.23
C ALA A 102 -26.27 6.00 0.93
N ASN A 103 -27.52 6.02 1.40
CA ASN A 103 -27.91 6.66 2.66
C ASN A 103 -27.34 5.95 3.89
N ARG A 104 -26.67 4.79 3.70
CA ARG A 104 -25.88 4.13 4.73
C ARG A 104 -24.41 4.44 4.48
N ALA A 105 -23.69 4.84 5.53
CA ALA A 105 -22.23 4.90 5.53
C ALA A 105 -21.66 3.48 5.35
N GLY A 106 -21.64 3.01 4.11
CA GLY A 106 -21.00 1.78 3.66
C GLY A 106 -19.74 2.13 2.89
N PHE A 107 -18.64 1.48 3.25
CA PHE A 107 -17.30 1.75 2.73
C PHE A 107 -17.22 1.38 1.24
N SER A 108 -17.47 2.31 0.33
CA SER A 108 -16.88 2.39 -1.03
C SER A 108 -17.76 3.13 -2.05
N SER A 109 -19.03 3.41 -1.77
CA SER A 109 -19.95 4.04 -2.73
C SER A 109 -20.27 5.50 -2.42
N ILE A 110 -20.83 6.21 -3.41
CA ILE A 110 -21.27 7.60 -3.30
C ILE A 110 -22.74 7.71 -3.71
N SER A 111 -23.50 8.62 -3.08
CA SER A 111 -24.87 8.88 -3.50
C SER A 111 -24.90 9.59 -4.87
N PRO A 112 -25.96 9.43 -5.68
CA PRO A 112 -26.06 10.09 -6.98
C PRO A 112 -25.85 11.62 -6.92
N ALA A 113 -26.46 12.28 -5.94
CA ALA A 113 -26.35 13.74 -5.78
C ALA A 113 -24.95 14.19 -5.33
N ALA A 114 -24.28 13.42 -4.47
CA ALA A 114 -22.90 13.71 -4.08
C ALA A 114 -21.94 13.47 -5.24
N ASN A 115 -22.18 12.43 -6.04
CA ASN A 115 -21.41 12.16 -7.25
C ASN A 115 -21.55 13.31 -8.25
N GLU A 116 -22.76 13.76 -8.55
CA GLU A 116 -23.00 14.89 -9.45
C GLU A 116 -22.24 16.15 -9.00
N LYS A 117 -22.31 16.49 -7.70
CA LYS A 117 -21.55 17.62 -7.13
C LYS A 117 -20.03 17.44 -7.27
N LEU A 118 -19.50 16.26 -6.99
CA LEU A 118 -18.09 15.96 -7.14
C LEU A 118 -17.65 16.12 -8.60
N LEU A 119 -18.37 15.52 -9.55
CA LEU A 119 -18.01 15.59 -10.97
C LEU A 119 -18.09 17.03 -11.49
N ALA A 120 -19.11 17.81 -11.07
CA ALA A 120 -19.21 19.22 -11.42
C ALA A 120 -18.06 20.05 -10.82
N ALA A 121 -17.63 19.76 -9.59
CA ALA A 121 -16.49 20.43 -8.98
C ALA A 121 -15.18 20.12 -9.72
N LEU A 122 -14.95 18.87 -10.14
CA LEU A 122 -13.79 18.49 -10.93
C LEU A 122 -13.77 19.19 -12.30
N ASP A 123 -14.93 19.33 -12.95
CA ASP A 123 -15.06 20.01 -14.24
C ASP A 123 -14.81 21.51 -14.11
N GLY A 124 -15.40 22.14 -13.09
CA GLY A 124 -15.13 23.55 -12.77
C GLY A 124 -13.65 23.79 -12.50
N TYR A 125 -13.02 22.91 -11.74
CA TYR A 125 -11.59 22.98 -11.43
C TYR A 125 -10.69 22.87 -12.67
N LEU A 126 -10.95 21.92 -13.58
CA LEU A 126 -10.23 21.82 -14.85
C LEU A 126 -10.45 23.07 -15.72
N ASN A 127 -11.69 23.56 -15.83
CA ASN A 127 -12.03 24.76 -16.58
C ASN A 127 -11.39 26.04 -16.01
N ALA A 128 -11.11 26.06 -14.71
CA ALA A 128 -10.40 27.13 -14.01
C ALA A 128 -8.86 27.03 -14.12
N GLY A 129 -8.37 26.02 -14.82
CA GLY A 129 -6.95 25.81 -15.10
C GLY A 129 -6.23 24.85 -14.16
N GLY A 130 -6.96 24.08 -13.36
CA GLY A 130 -6.40 23.07 -12.46
C GLY A 130 -5.72 21.91 -13.18
N GLY A 131 -4.78 21.25 -12.50
CA GLY A 131 -4.22 19.97 -12.93
C GLY A 131 -4.90 18.80 -12.23
N LEU A 132 -5.39 17.81 -12.98
CA LEU A 132 -6.07 16.62 -12.46
C LEU A 132 -5.28 15.35 -12.84
N LEU A 133 -5.02 14.48 -11.86
CA LEU A 133 -4.40 13.17 -12.06
C LEU A 133 -5.34 12.05 -11.61
N PHE A 134 -5.68 11.13 -12.51
CA PHE A 134 -6.26 9.84 -12.15
C PHE A 134 -5.14 8.83 -11.91
N ALA A 135 -4.96 8.38 -10.66
CA ALA A 135 -3.85 7.52 -10.25
C ALA A 135 -4.33 6.11 -9.86
N GLY A 136 -4.85 5.38 -10.85
CA GLY A 136 -5.11 3.95 -10.77
C GLY A 136 -6.43 3.53 -10.12
N PRO A 137 -7.53 3.42 -10.87
CA PRO A 137 -8.77 2.87 -10.34
C PRO A 137 -8.75 1.33 -10.29
N LEU A 138 -7.70 0.73 -9.73
CA LEU A 138 -7.28 -0.66 -9.99
C LEU A 138 -6.85 -1.44 -8.73
N TRP A 139 -7.65 -1.51 -7.67
CA TRP A 139 -7.26 -2.24 -6.44
C TRP A 139 -8.26 -3.33 -6.01
N GLY A 140 -7.80 -4.29 -5.22
CA GLY A 140 -8.61 -5.42 -4.75
C GLY A 140 -9.45 -5.10 -3.50
N TRP A 141 -10.50 -5.90 -3.28
CA TRP A 141 -11.46 -5.89 -2.16
C TRP A 141 -12.43 -4.71 -2.09
N ASP A 142 -11.97 -3.46 -2.12
CA ASP A 142 -12.83 -2.30 -1.86
C ASP A 142 -12.78 -1.19 -2.94
N ILE A 143 -11.81 -1.26 -3.86
CA ILE A 143 -11.63 -0.31 -4.97
C ILE A 143 -11.50 -1.11 -6.27
N GLY A 144 -12.47 -2.00 -6.46
CA GLY A 144 -12.48 -3.01 -7.51
C GLY A 144 -13.07 -2.53 -8.84
N TRP A 145 -13.67 -3.47 -9.55
CA TRP A 145 -14.30 -3.26 -10.86
C TRP A 145 -15.24 -2.06 -10.93
N ALA A 146 -16.04 -1.85 -9.88
CA ALA A 146 -17.02 -0.78 -9.83
C ALA A 146 -16.38 0.62 -9.82
N HIS A 147 -15.18 0.78 -9.26
CA HIS A 147 -14.43 2.04 -9.27
C HIS A 147 -13.77 2.31 -10.62
N MET A 148 -13.26 1.26 -11.27
CA MET A 148 -12.78 1.35 -12.65
C MET A 148 -13.91 1.78 -13.58
N GLU A 149 -15.10 1.18 -13.44
CA GLU A 149 -16.30 1.53 -14.20
C GLU A 149 -16.77 2.96 -13.91
N ALA A 150 -16.81 3.39 -12.65
CA ALA A 150 -17.15 4.77 -12.27
C ALA A 150 -16.15 5.80 -12.81
N SER A 151 -14.86 5.46 -12.77
CA SER A 151 -13.79 6.30 -13.34
C SER A 151 -13.92 6.40 -14.86
N ASN A 152 -14.14 5.28 -15.56
CA ASN A 152 -14.36 5.25 -16.99
C ASN A 152 -15.63 6.03 -17.40
N ALA A 153 -16.69 6.00 -16.60
CA ALA A 153 -17.90 6.78 -16.85
C ALA A 153 -17.61 8.29 -16.90
N TYR A 154 -16.80 8.81 -15.98
CA TYR A 154 -16.35 10.22 -16.01
C TYR A 154 -15.37 10.49 -17.16
N LEU A 155 -14.41 9.58 -17.36
CA LEU A 155 -13.33 9.74 -18.33
C LEU A 155 -13.76 9.64 -19.79
N LYS A 156 -14.92 9.03 -20.08
CA LYS A 156 -15.47 8.88 -21.44
C LYS A 156 -15.53 10.19 -22.21
N LYS A 157 -15.89 11.30 -21.56
CA LYS A 157 -15.95 12.63 -22.20
C LYS A 157 -14.58 13.16 -22.66
N TRP A 158 -13.51 12.61 -22.11
CA TRP A 158 -12.13 12.91 -22.47
C TRP A 158 -11.55 11.88 -23.46
N ASN A 159 -12.39 11.02 -24.05
CA ASN A 159 -11.99 10.01 -25.02
C ASN A 159 -10.83 9.12 -24.52
N VAL A 160 -10.96 8.62 -23.29
CA VAL A 160 -10.03 7.67 -22.69
C VAL A 160 -10.78 6.64 -21.87
N GLU A 161 -10.25 5.42 -21.87
CA GLU A 161 -10.79 4.28 -21.14
C GLU A 161 -9.62 3.48 -20.54
N VAL A 162 -9.72 3.18 -19.26
CA VAL A 162 -8.90 2.16 -18.59
C VAL A 162 -9.54 0.80 -18.90
N VAL A 163 -8.93 0.04 -19.81
CA VAL A 163 -9.53 -1.21 -20.27
C VAL A 163 -9.22 -2.35 -19.29
N PRO A 164 -10.11 -3.35 -19.14
CA PRO A 164 -9.90 -4.50 -18.26
C PRO A 164 -8.92 -5.52 -18.89
N GLU A 165 -7.77 -5.03 -19.36
CA GLU A 165 -6.68 -5.84 -19.91
C GLU A 165 -5.37 -5.55 -19.15
N LEU A 166 -4.76 -6.59 -18.61
CA LEU A 166 -3.49 -6.53 -17.89
C LEU A 166 -2.34 -6.24 -18.84
N VAL A 167 -1.58 -5.19 -18.58
CA VAL A 167 -0.29 -4.98 -19.26
C VAL A 167 0.71 -5.97 -18.67
N LEU A 168 1.24 -6.85 -19.51
CA LEU A 168 2.09 -7.96 -19.09
C LEU A 168 3.26 -8.11 -20.06
N ASP A 169 4.48 -8.15 -19.53
CA ASP A 169 5.68 -8.48 -20.30
C ASP A 169 6.43 -9.65 -19.69
N LYS A 170 6.15 -10.86 -20.18
CA LYS A 170 6.75 -12.10 -19.69
C LYS A 170 8.26 -12.18 -19.89
N GLN A 171 8.85 -11.37 -20.79
CA GLN A 171 10.30 -11.37 -21.02
C GLN A 171 11.04 -10.50 -20.01
N ASN A 172 10.36 -9.50 -19.46
CA ASN A 172 10.93 -8.49 -18.57
C ASN A 172 10.44 -8.62 -17.12
N PHE A 173 10.24 -9.86 -16.63
CA PHE A 173 9.75 -10.09 -15.29
C PHE A 173 10.80 -10.00 -14.18
N PHE A 174 10.33 -9.54 -13.03
CA PHE A 174 10.95 -9.73 -11.73
C PHE A 174 9.89 -10.25 -10.77
N LYS A 175 10.20 -11.35 -10.09
CA LYS A 175 9.41 -11.86 -8.97
C LYS A 175 10.11 -11.45 -7.69
N GLN A 176 9.42 -10.74 -6.81
CA GLN A 176 9.98 -10.38 -5.51
C GLN A 176 10.48 -11.63 -4.78
N PRO A 177 11.68 -11.59 -4.17
CA PRO A 177 12.27 -12.77 -3.54
C PRO A 177 11.62 -13.13 -2.20
N ILE A 178 10.98 -12.15 -1.55
CA ILE A 178 10.38 -12.28 -0.21
C ILE A 178 9.01 -11.58 -0.17
N PHE A 179 8.32 -11.67 0.97
CA PHE A 179 6.96 -11.16 1.20
C PHE A 179 5.92 -11.82 0.29
N LEU A 180 5.25 -11.04 -0.56
CA LEU A 180 4.14 -11.49 -1.39
C LEU A 180 4.60 -12.17 -2.67
N GLN A 181 5.91 -12.15 -2.92
CA GLN A 181 6.49 -12.61 -4.15
C GLN A 181 5.79 -12.02 -5.39
N GLN A 182 5.43 -10.74 -5.30
CA GLN A 182 4.71 -10.09 -6.38
C GLN A 182 5.53 -10.05 -7.66
N ILE A 183 4.83 -10.16 -8.77
CA ILE A 183 5.44 -10.12 -10.10
C ILE A 183 5.31 -8.70 -10.65
N TYR A 184 6.43 -8.19 -11.17
CA TYR A 184 6.53 -6.91 -11.85
C TYR A 184 7.12 -7.13 -13.24
N SER A 185 6.74 -6.28 -14.17
CA SER A 185 7.48 -6.04 -15.41
C SER A 185 8.19 -4.70 -15.32
N PHE A 186 9.17 -4.47 -16.18
CA PHE A 186 9.71 -3.14 -16.43
C PHE A 186 9.60 -2.77 -17.90
N THR A 187 9.71 -1.47 -18.18
CA THR A 187 9.76 -0.93 -19.53
C THR A 187 10.75 0.23 -19.62
N ARG A 188 11.35 0.39 -20.79
CA ARG A 188 12.13 1.56 -21.22
C ARG A 188 11.42 2.34 -22.32
N ASN A 189 10.19 1.96 -22.68
CA ASN A 189 9.38 2.60 -23.68
C ASN A 189 8.72 3.85 -23.09
N ILE A 190 9.55 4.89 -22.95
CA ILE A 190 9.19 6.20 -22.41
C ILE A 190 9.28 7.23 -23.54
N PRO A 191 8.20 7.45 -24.34
CA PRO A 191 8.20 8.47 -25.37
C PRO A 191 8.51 9.86 -24.80
N ALA A 192 9.23 10.66 -25.59
CA ALA A 192 9.53 12.04 -25.21
C ALA A 192 8.24 12.86 -24.99
N SER A 193 8.14 13.50 -23.84
CA SER A 193 7.03 14.34 -23.42
C SER A 193 7.50 15.34 -22.36
N PRO A 194 6.70 16.36 -22.02
CA PRO A 194 7.03 17.31 -20.96
C PRO A 194 7.23 16.69 -19.57
N VAL A 195 6.88 15.42 -19.37
CA VAL A 195 6.97 14.73 -18.06
C VAL A 195 7.93 13.54 -18.07
N SER A 196 8.51 13.19 -19.22
CA SER A 196 9.43 12.07 -19.35
C SER A 196 10.90 12.45 -19.15
N GLU A 197 11.21 13.72 -18.91
CA GLU A 197 12.58 14.17 -18.68
C GLU A 197 13.18 13.44 -17.48
N GLY A 198 14.39 12.88 -17.64
CA GLY A 198 15.06 12.10 -16.60
C GLY A 198 14.43 10.73 -16.29
N VAL A 199 13.36 10.34 -17.00
CA VAL A 199 12.69 9.04 -16.83
C VAL A 199 13.18 8.09 -17.92
N SER A 200 13.90 7.04 -17.52
CA SER A 200 14.50 6.06 -18.43
C SER A 200 13.90 4.67 -18.30
N MET A 201 13.39 4.34 -17.11
CA MET A 201 12.84 3.01 -16.81
C MET A 201 11.70 3.10 -15.80
N VAL A 202 10.62 2.37 -16.06
CA VAL A 202 9.49 2.24 -15.12
C VAL A 202 9.23 0.77 -14.84
N TRP A 203 9.15 0.43 -13.56
CA TRP A 203 8.65 -0.85 -13.08
C TRP A 203 7.15 -0.75 -12.78
N TYR A 204 6.39 -1.78 -13.13
CA TYR A 204 4.95 -1.83 -12.91
C TYR A 204 4.49 -3.24 -12.52
N PRO A 205 3.51 -3.36 -11.61
CA PRO A 205 2.99 -4.66 -11.16
C PRO A 205 2.19 -5.34 -12.28
N VAL A 206 2.24 -6.67 -12.32
CA VAL A 206 1.58 -7.48 -13.37
C VAL A 206 0.74 -8.62 -12.82
N ASP A 207 0.12 -8.39 -11.67
CA ASP A 207 -0.80 -9.32 -11.01
C ASP A 207 -2.27 -8.88 -11.15
N VAL A 208 -3.17 -9.83 -10.95
CA VAL A 208 -4.64 -9.70 -10.96
C VAL A 208 -5.25 -10.29 -9.68
N ASN A 209 -4.43 -10.96 -8.85
CA ASN A 209 -4.80 -11.61 -7.58
C ASN A 209 -4.18 -10.94 -6.36
N ASN A 210 -3.81 -9.67 -6.46
CA ASN A 210 -3.15 -9.01 -5.34
C ASN A 210 -4.13 -8.83 -4.17
N ASN A 211 -3.72 -9.26 -2.98
CA ASN A 211 -4.46 -9.16 -1.71
C ASN A 211 -5.63 -10.12 -1.49
N GLY A 212 -5.61 -11.33 -2.07
CA GLY A 212 -6.51 -12.42 -1.63
C GLY A 212 -7.95 -12.29 -2.12
N GLY A 213 -8.16 -11.61 -3.26
CA GLY A 213 -9.43 -11.53 -3.95
C GLY A 213 -9.22 -11.13 -5.41
N ALA A 214 -10.20 -11.42 -6.26
CA ALA A 214 -10.09 -11.08 -7.67
C ALA A 214 -10.27 -9.57 -7.88
N ALA A 215 -9.19 -8.93 -8.35
CA ALA A 215 -9.09 -7.50 -8.53
C ALA A 215 -9.07 -7.13 -10.03
N PRO A 216 -9.30 -5.85 -10.37
CA PRO A 216 -8.87 -5.32 -11.66
C PRO A 216 -7.36 -5.54 -11.88
N PRO A 217 -6.88 -5.43 -13.13
CA PRO A 217 -5.45 -5.54 -13.42
C PRO A 217 -4.62 -4.56 -12.60
N SER A 218 -3.53 -5.00 -11.97
CA SER A 218 -2.64 -4.11 -11.21
C SER A 218 -1.96 -3.05 -12.08
N THR A 219 -1.76 -3.34 -13.38
CA THR A 219 -1.49 -2.34 -14.42
C THR A 219 -2.40 -2.61 -15.60
N ALA A 220 -3.24 -1.64 -15.95
CA ALA A 220 -4.22 -1.78 -17.04
C ALA A 220 -3.79 -1.00 -18.29
N ALA A 221 -4.16 -1.51 -19.46
CA ALA A 221 -3.94 -0.77 -20.70
C ALA A 221 -4.90 0.42 -20.83
N LEU A 222 -4.47 1.45 -21.57
CA LEU A 222 -5.27 2.63 -21.87
C LEU A 222 -5.72 2.61 -23.33
N LYS A 223 -7.01 2.78 -23.58
CA LYS A 223 -7.52 3.11 -24.90
C LYS A 223 -7.67 4.63 -24.99
N LEU A 224 -6.92 5.25 -25.88
CA LEU A 224 -6.73 6.71 -25.93
C LEU A 224 -7.25 7.28 -27.25
N GLY A 225 -7.90 8.44 -27.18
CA GLY A 225 -8.16 9.30 -28.33
C GLY A 225 -6.90 10.03 -28.84
N SER A 226 -6.99 10.61 -30.04
CA SER A 226 -5.89 11.33 -30.70
C SER A 226 -5.35 12.54 -29.92
N GLU A 227 -6.15 13.11 -29.02
CA GLU A 227 -5.79 14.27 -28.18
C GLU A 227 -4.82 13.93 -27.04
N TRP A 228 -4.53 12.65 -26.81
CA TRP A 228 -3.68 12.19 -25.72
C TRP A 228 -2.24 11.99 -26.18
N THR A 229 -1.31 12.46 -25.36
CA THR A 229 0.11 12.13 -25.47
C THR A 229 0.42 10.96 -24.56
N VAL A 230 0.89 9.86 -25.14
CA VAL A 230 1.35 8.69 -24.38
C VAL A 230 2.69 9.02 -23.72
N VAL A 231 2.82 8.68 -22.45
CA VAL A 231 4.02 8.95 -21.64
C VAL A 231 4.76 7.67 -21.26
N VAL A 232 4.01 6.58 -21.01
CA VAL A 232 4.59 5.27 -20.73
C VAL A 232 3.81 4.19 -21.45
N LYS A 233 4.55 3.29 -22.08
CA LYS A 233 4.05 2.07 -22.73
C LYS A 233 4.78 0.87 -22.13
N GLY A 234 4.23 -0.33 -22.27
CA GLY A 234 5.05 -1.54 -22.15
C GLY A 234 6.16 -1.56 -23.21
N ASP A 235 7.21 -2.36 -22.99
CA ASP A 235 8.20 -2.62 -24.03
C ASP A 235 7.56 -3.33 -25.23
N ASP A 236 8.27 -3.42 -26.36
CA ASP A 236 7.73 -4.02 -27.59
C ASP A 236 7.35 -5.51 -27.41
N THR A 237 7.86 -6.15 -26.37
CA THR A 237 7.56 -7.53 -25.95
C THR A 237 6.33 -7.64 -25.04
N ALA A 238 5.81 -6.53 -24.55
CA ALA A 238 4.64 -6.47 -23.67
C ALA A 238 3.34 -6.51 -24.47
N GLY A 239 2.32 -7.20 -23.95
CA GLY A 239 0.97 -7.20 -24.52
C GLY A 239 -0.11 -6.81 -23.49
N SER A 240 -1.32 -6.50 -23.96
CA SER A 240 -2.49 -6.35 -23.09
C SER A 240 -3.35 -7.61 -23.10
N TYR A 241 -3.59 -8.20 -21.93
CA TYR A 241 -4.23 -9.50 -21.79
C TYR A 241 -5.60 -9.35 -21.10
N PRO A 242 -6.72 -9.67 -21.77
CA PRO A 242 -8.05 -9.58 -21.18
C PRO A 242 -8.20 -10.37 -19.89
N ILE A 243 -8.90 -9.80 -18.92
CA ILE A 243 -9.40 -10.57 -17.77
C ILE A 243 -10.61 -11.39 -18.24
N THR A 244 -10.46 -12.72 -18.26
CA THR A 244 -11.50 -13.67 -18.71
C THR A 244 -12.44 -14.08 -17.60
N ASN A 245 -12.03 -13.96 -16.34
CA ASN A 245 -12.87 -14.24 -15.18
C ASN A 245 -12.58 -13.27 -14.03
N ARG A 246 -13.56 -12.44 -13.67
CA ARG A 246 -13.46 -11.44 -12.60
C ARG A 246 -13.49 -12.02 -11.18
N THR A 247 -13.85 -13.29 -11.01
CA THR A 247 -13.95 -13.98 -9.70
C THR A 247 -12.71 -14.77 -9.38
N THR A 248 -12.07 -15.37 -10.38
CA THR A 248 -10.81 -16.12 -10.23
C THR A 248 -9.59 -15.31 -10.65
N ALA A 249 -9.82 -14.09 -11.16
CA ALA A 249 -8.84 -13.24 -11.81
C ALA A 249 -8.08 -13.96 -12.94
N ALA A 250 -8.76 -14.83 -13.70
CA ALA A 250 -8.14 -15.47 -14.85
C ALA A 250 -7.89 -14.45 -15.97
N ILE A 251 -6.77 -14.58 -16.66
CA ILE A 251 -6.40 -13.78 -17.84
C ILE A 251 -6.38 -14.65 -19.09
N ALA A 252 -6.59 -14.04 -20.26
CA ALA A 252 -6.42 -14.72 -21.53
C ALA A 252 -4.97 -15.13 -21.76
N GLU A 253 -4.74 -16.21 -22.51
CA GLU A 253 -3.39 -16.68 -22.83
C GLU A 253 -2.67 -15.79 -23.86
N GLN A 254 -3.45 -15.11 -24.70
CA GLN A 254 -2.95 -14.28 -25.80
C GLN A 254 -3.34 -12.81 -25.59
N PRO A 255 -2.49 -11.86 -25.99
CA PRO A 255 -2.84 -10.45 -25.92
C PRO A 255 -4.00 -10.13 -26.86
N ASN A 256 -4.78 -9.09 -26.57
CA ASN A 256 -5.96 -8.71 -27.35
C ASN A 256 -5.84 -7.31 -27.96
N LEU A 257 -6.20 -6.25 -27.21
CA LEU A 257 -6.31 -4.89 -27.75
C LEU A 257 -4.97 -4.36 -28.27
N PHE A 258 -3.89 -4.61 -27.53
CA PHE A 258 -2.53 -4.26 -27.89
C PHE A 258 -1.67 -5.52 -27.90
N LYS A 259 -1.25 -5.93 -29.09
CA LYS A 259 -0.34 -7.08 -29.25
C LYS A 259 1.06 -6.79 -28.75
N ASN A 260 1.50 -5.53 -28.87
CA ASN A 260 2.80 -5.03 -28.46
C ASN A 260 2.66 -3.64 -27.83
N ALA A 261 3.53 -3.29 -26.88
CA ALA A 261 3.68 -1.96 -26.29
C ALA A 261 2.36 -1.24 -25.91
N PRO A 262 1.50 -1.85 -25.06
CA PRO A 262 0.27 -1.19 -24.58
C PRO A 262 0.60 0.09 -23.79
N PRO A 263 -0.07 1.22 -24.04
CA PRO A 263 0.07 2.42 -23.21
C PRO A 263 -0.61 2.22 -21.86
N PHE A 264 -0.02 2.75 -20.79
CA PHE A 264 -0.62 2.75 -19.45
C PHE A 264 -0.40 4.05 -18.65
N ALA A 265 0.29 5.04 -19.23
CA ALA A 265 0.30 6.41 -18.73
C ALA A 265 0.18 7.41 -19.88
N ALA A 266 -0.66 8.44 -19.70
CA ALA A 266 -0.89 9.46 -20.71
C ALA A 266 -1.25 10.81 -20.09
N ILE A 267 -1.01 11.88 -20.86
CA ILE A 267 -1.31 13.26 -20.50
C ILE A 267 -2.06 13.97 -21.64
N ARG A 268 -2.82 15.01 -21.30
CA ARG A 268 -3.43 15.94 -22.26
C ARG A 268 -3.71 17.31 -21.66
N GLU A 269 -3.81 18.30 -22.52
CA GLU A 269 -4.49 19.55 -22.17
C GLU A 269 -6.03 19.31 -22.13
N ALA A 270 -6.71 19.99 -21.21
CA ALA A 270 -8.14 19.81 -20.95
C ALA A 270 -8.80 21.16 -20.60
N GLY A 271 -9.33 21.85 -21.61
CA GLY A 271 -9.82 23.21 -21.46
C GLY A 271 -8.67 24.17 -21.13
N LYS A 272 -8.75 24.88 -20.00
CA LYS A 272 -7.63 25.67 -19.47
C LYS A 272 -6.72 24.85 -18.55
N GLY A 273 -7.13 23.64 -18.20
CA GLY A 273 -6.45 22.76 -17.26
C GLY A 273 -5.66 21.66 -17.95
N ARG A 274 -5.13 20.75 -17.14
CA ARG A 274 -4.38 19.58 -17.59
C ARG A 274 -4.91 18.32 -16.95
N LEU A 275 -4.89 17.22 -17.70
CA LEU A 275 -5.34 15.92 -17.25
C LEU A 275 -4.24 14.88 -17.48
N ALA A 276 -4.02 14.03 -16.49
CA ALA A 276 -3.11 12.89 -16.57
C ALA A 276 -3.81 11.62 -16.07
N ILE A 277 -3.41 10.48 -16.63
CA ILE A 277 -3.87 9.15 -16.20
C ILE A 277 -2.65 8.25 -16.03
N MET A 278 -2.59 7.60 -14.87
CA MET A 278 -1.65 6.53 -14.56
C MET A 278 -2.47 5.27 -14.24
N ALA A 279 -2.48 4.29 -15.14
CA ALA A 279 -3.23 3.06 -14.99
C ALA A 279 -2.44 1.97 -14.23
N ILE A 280 -1.79 2.38 -13.13
CA ILE A 280 -1.12 1.49 -12.19
C ILE A 280 -1.87 1.57 -10.86
N SER A 281 -2.15 0.41 -10.26
CA SER A 281 -2.81 0.32 -8.97
C SER A 281 -2.10 1.17 -7.90
N PRO A 282 -2.83 2.03 -7.17
CA PRO A 282 -2.27 2.96 -6.20
C PRO A 282 -1.63 2.25 -5.02
N VAL A 283 -1.96 0.97 -4.77
CA VAL A 283 -1.28 0.17 -3.74
C VAL A 283 0.19 -0.07 -4.06
N HIS A 284 0.61 0.00 -5.32
CA HIS A 284 2.03 -0.09 -5.70
C HIS A 284 2.69 1.28 -5.87
N THR A 285 1.90 2.36 -5.79
CA THR A 285 2.39 3.73 -5.96
C THR A 285 2.10 4.56 -4.70
N ILE A 286 1.04 5.36 -4.71
CA ILE A 286 0.77 6.42 -3.73
C ILE A 286 0.37 5.85 -2.36
N TRP A 287 -0.34 4.72 -2.29
CA TRP A 287 -0.79 4.12 -1.03
C TRP A 287 0.21 3.16 -0.41
N GLY A 288 0.98 2.44 -1.24
CA GLY A 288 2.01 1.53 -0.76
C GLY A 288 3.41 2.10 -0.76
N TYR A 289 3.60 3.37 -1.08
CA TYR A 289 4.94 3.96 -1.11
C TYR A 289 5.71 3.69 0.20
N ALA A 290 6.95 3.23 0.06
CA ALA A 290 7.83 2.82 1.16
C ALA A 290 7.28 1.74 2.11
N HIS A 291 6.14 1.12 1.81
CA HIS A 291 5.67 -0.03 2.56
C HIS A 291 6.59 -1.22 2.25
N PRO A 292 7.21 -1.86 3.26
CA PRO A 292 8.27 -2.85 3.01
C PRO A 292 7.81 -4.03 2.16
N VAL A 293 6.53 -4.41 2.27
CA VAL A 293 5.91 -5.47 1.46
C VAL A 293 6.08 -5.27 -0.06
N TRP A 294 6.15 -4.03 -0.54
CA TRP A 294 6.33 -3.73 -1.97
C TRP A 294 7.80 -3.52 -2.34
N GLN A 295 8.71 -3.46 -1.37
CA GLN A 295 10.16 -3.28 -1.52
C GLN A 295 10.56 -2.07 -2.40
N GLY A 296 9.64 -1.10 -2.59
CA GLY A 296 9.84 0.01 -3.50
C GLY A 296 10.02 -0.38 -4.98
N VAL A 297 9.73 -1.62 -5.39
CA VAL A 297 10.02 -2.13 -6.76
C VAL A 297 9.46 -1.19 -7.82
N ALA A 298 8.15 -0.91 -7.77
CA ALA A 298 7.51 -0.06 -8.76
C ALA A 298 8.01 1.39 -8.71
N MET A 299 8.33 1.92 -7.53
CA MET A 299 8.53 3.37 -7.34
C MET A 299 9.99 3.83 -7.46
N THR A 300 10.94 3.08 -6.90
CA THR A 300 12.35 3.50 -6.76
C THR A 300 13.35 2.36 -6.96
N GLU A 301 13.17 1.23 -6.30
CA GLU A 301 14.24 0.22 -6.16
C GLU A 301 14.35 -0.72 -7.37
N GLY A 302 13.25 -0.95 -8.09
CA GLY A 302 13.17 -1.97 -9.13
C GLY A 302 13.59 -3.36 -8.62
N ASP A 303 14.50 -4.04 -9.32
CA ASP A 303 15.02 -5.36 -8.93
C ASP A 303 16.32 -5.29 -8.10
N GLY A 304 16.73 -4.10 -7.67
CA GLY A 304 18.01 -3.86 -6.98
C GLY A 304 19.22 -3.66 -7.91
N TYR A 305 19.13 -4.03 -9.19
CA TYR A 305 20.15 -3.76 -10.21
C TYR A 305 19.71 -2.66 -11.17
N ARG A 306 18.44 -2.69 -11.55
CA ARG A 306 17.75 -1.77 -12.44
C ARG A 306 16.71 -1.02 -11.61
N LYS A 307 16.93 0.26 -11.38
CA LYS A 307 16.03 1.11 -10.60
C LYS A 307 14.76 1.47 -11.37
N SER A 308 13.75 1.94 -10.64
CA SER A 308 12.54 2.53 -11.23
C SER A 308 12.58 4.04 -11.13
N ASP A 309 12.23 4.72 -12.20
CA ASP A 309 12.06 6.18 -12.27
C ASP A 309 10.59 6.59 -12.10
N LEU A 310 9.69 5.66 -11.70
CA LEU A 310 8.26 5.96 -11.58
C LEU A 310 7.99 7.07 -10.56
N ALA A 311 8.69 7.11 -9.43
CA ALA A 311 8.56 8.20 -8.47
C ALA A 311 8.95 9.56 -9.08
N HIS A 312 10.00 9.58 -9.91
CA HIS A 312 10.44 10.78 -10.63
C HIS A 312 9.41 11.21 -11.68
N LEU A 313 8.82 10.25 -12.39
CA LEU A 313 7.71 10.51 -13.31
C LEU A 313 6.50 11.15 -12.60
N PHE A 314 6.14 10.70 -11.40
CA PHE A 314 5.11 11.35 -10.59
C PHE A 314 5.47 12.80 -10.24
N ASP A 315 6.73 13.08 -9.92
CA ASP A 315 7.20 14.45 -9.62
C ASP A 315 7.07 15.36 -10.84
N ASN A 316 7.48 14.86 -12.00
CA ASN A 316 7.34 15.56 -13.28
C ASN A 316 5.86 15.80 -13.62
N LEU A 317 5.00 14.80 -13.41
CA LEU A 317 3.55 14.92 -13.57
C LEU A 317 2.99 16.02 -12.68
N TYR A 318 3.34 16.07 -11.39
CA TYR A 318 2.86 17.13 -10.50
C TYR A 318 3.34 18.51 -10.94
N CYS A 319 4.61 18.65 -11.33
CA CYS A 319 5.15 19.91 -11.83
C CYS A 319 4.44 20.36 -13.11
N TRP A 320 4.25 19.47 -14.08
CA TRP A 320 3.56 19.78 -15.33
C TRP A 320 2.07 20.09 -15.11
N LEU A 321 1.37 19.31 -14.29
CA LEU A 321 -0.03 19.54 -13.95
C LEU A 321 -0.22 20.89 -13.25
N GLY A 322 0.68 21.24 -12.31
CA GLY A 322 0.57 22.45 -11.50
C GLY A 322 1.19 23.71 -12.11
N ALA A 323 1.96 23.59 -13.20
CA ALA A 323 2.65 24.72 -13.81
C ALA A 323 1.71 25.88 -14.16
N ALA A 324 2.25 27.11 -14.09
CA ALA A 324 1.55 28.31 -14.53
C ALA A 324 1.16 28.24 -16.01
N ARG A 325 0.02 28.83 -16.35
CA ARG A 325 -0.51 28.92 -17.71
C ARG A 325 -1.56 30.01 -17.80
N ASP A 326 -1.79 30.50 -19.03
CA ASP A 326 -2.74 31.57 -19.29
C ASP A 326 -4.16 31.18 -18.85
N GLY A 327 -4.79 32.07 -18.07
CA GLY A 327 -6.15 31.88 -17.58
C GLY A 327 -6.31 30.89 -16.43
N LYS A 328 -5.22 30.38 -15.84
CA LYS A 328 -5.27 29.64 -14.57
C LYS A 328 -5.70 30.56 -13.43
N THR A 329 -6.72 30.15 -12.67
CA THR A 329 -7.32 30.90 -11.56
C THR A 329 -7.37 30.12 -10.25
N VAL A 330 -6.76 28.93 -10.24
CA VAL A 330 -6.66 28.05 -9.07
C VAL A 330 -5.20 27.94 -8.60
N GLY A 331 -5.02 27.54 -7.34
CA GLY A 331 -3.72 27.42 -6.67
C GLY A 331 -3.61 28.32 -5.43
N GLY A 332 -2.42 28.37 -4.85
CA GLY A 332 -2.12 29.25 -3.71
C GLY A 332 -2.45 28.66 -2.34
N TYR A 333 -2.60 27.34 -2.23
CA TYR A 333 -2.73 26.67 -0.94
C TYR A 333 -1.52 27.00 -0.06
N VAL A 334 -1.81 27.40 1.17
CA VAL A 334 -0.81 27.59 2.22
C VAL A 334 -1.08 26.56 3.29
N MET A 335 -0.11 25.69 3.51
CA MET A 335 -0.18 24.69 4.58
C MET A 335 -0.34 25.38 5.94
N THR A 336 -1.14 24.78 6.80
CA THR A 336 -1.16 25.16 8.22
C THR A 336 0.20 24.88 8.86
N ALA A 337 0.51 25.57 9.96
CA ALA A 337 1.76 25.36 10.68
C ALA A 337 1.92 23.91 11.19
N ASP A 338 0.81 23.21 11.45
CA ASP A 338 0.84 21.80 11.82
C ASP A 338 1.17 20.90 10.62
N GLU A 339 0.48 21.05 9.49
CA GLU A 339 0.80 20.30 8.28
C GLU A 339 2.26 20.51 7.85
N ALA A 340 2.76 21.74 7.94
CA ALA A 340 4.16 22.08 7.60
C ALA A 340 5.19 21.40 8.53
N ARG A 341 4.80 21.07 9.77
CA ARG A 341 5.63 20.29 10.71
C ARG A 341 5.52 18.78 10.49
N GLY A 342 4.83 18.34 9.43
CA GLY A 342 4.45 16.94 9.27
C GLY A 342 3.46 16.47 10.34
N LYS A 343 2.93 17.38 11.17
CA LYS A 343 1.75 17.15 12.00
C LYS A 343 0.55 17.33 11.08
N VAL A 344 0.43 16.47 10.10
CA VAL A 344 -0.81 16.36 9.36
C VAL A 344 -1.90 16.10 10.42
N PRO A 345 -3.16 16.57 10.25
CA PRO A 345 -4.23 16.36 11.22
C PRO A 345 -4.67 14.89 11.24
N TRP A 346 -3.73 13.98 11.52
CA TRP A 346 -3.92 12.61 11.91
C TRP A 346 -4.45 12.63 13.33
N ALA A 347 -5.69 13.09 13.53
CA ALA A 347 -6.42 12.83 14.76
C ALA A 347 -6.79 11.33 14.81
N ARG A 348 -5.81 10.42 14.65
CA ARG A 348 -5.85 9.15 15.36
C ARG A 348 -5.72 9.61 16.81
N GLY A 349 -6.86 9.79 17.48
CA GLY A 349 -6.88 10.25 18.86
C GLY A 349 -5.81 9.49 19.63
N LYS A 350 -5.02 10.16 20.48
CA LYS A 350 -3.97 9.49 21.26
C LYS A 350 -4.60 8.25 21.89
N ALA A 351 -4.20 7.06 21.42
CA ALA A 351 -4.73 5.83 21.99
C ALA A 351 -4.41 5.88 23.47
N LYS A 352 -5.44 5.82 24.29
CA LYS A 352 -5.25 5.67 25.73
C LYS A 352 -4.79 4.23 25.91
N PRO A 353 -3.56 3.98 26.41
CA PRO A 353 -3.13 2.63 26.71
C PRO A 353 -4.19 1.95 27.56
N ILE A 354 -4.51 0.69 27.27
CA ILE A 354 -5.40 -0.09 28.14
C ILE A 354 -4.68 -0.22 29.48
N ASP A 355 -5.28 0.33 30.54
CA ASP A 355 -4.85 0.03 31.89
C ASP A 355 -5.26 -1.41 32.22
N TRP A 356 -4.35 -2.37 32.04
CA TRP A 356 -4.64 -3.78 32.29
C TRP A 356 -4.94 -4.09 33.77
N THR A 357 -4.61 -3.17 34.69
CA THR A 357 -4.96 -3.30 36.12
C THR A 357 -6.37 -2.80 36.43
N LYS A 358 -6.92 -1.95 35.55
CA LYS A 358 -8.27 -1.41 35.59
C LYS A 358 -8.79 -1.26 34.16
N PRO A 359 -9.10 -2.36 33.45
CA PRO A 359 -9.40 -2.27 32.04
C PRO A 359 -10.70 -1.48 31.86
N THR A 360 -10.58 -0.19 31.58
CA THR A 360 -11.67 0.70 31.21
C THR A 360 -11.92 0.48 29.73
N TRP A 361 -12.70 -0.55 29.43
CA TRP A 361 -13.27 -0.72 28.11
C TRP A 361 -14.19 0.46 27.87
N ALA A 362 -13.94 1.23 26.80
CA ALA A 362 -14.88 2.28 26.42
C ALA A 362 -16.27 1.63 26.30
N SER A 363 -17.27 2.17 27.02
CA SER A 363 -18.65 1.85 26.69
C SER A 363 -18.80 2.16 25.21
N ILE A 364 -19.25 1.20 24.40
CA ILE A 364 -19.84 1.54 23.11
C ILE A 364 -20.93 2.54 23.49
N ALA A 365 -20.76 3.81 23.12
CA ALA A 365 -21.75 4.81 23.42
C ALA A 365 -23.09 4.29 22.90
N GLU A 366 -24.03 4.04 23.80
CA GLU A 366 -25.41 3.75 23.46
C GLU A 366 -25.86 4.90 22.54
N GLY A 367 -26.01 4.61 21.24
CA GLY A 367 -26.69 5.52 20.34
C GLY A 367 -26.04 5.88 18.99
N VAL A 368 -24.90 5.31 18.54
CA VAL A 368 -24.37 5.71 17.21
C VAL A 368 -24.17 4.60 16.18
N LEU A 369 -24.10 3.31 16.50
CA LEU A 369 -23.88 2.27 15.46
C LEU A 369 -24.62 0.95 15.70
N THR A 370 -25.93 1.01 15.96
CA THR A 370 -26.82 -0.14 15.71
C THR A 370 -27.62 0.12 14.44
N PRO A 371 -27.23 -0.42 13.27
CA PRO A 371 -28.17 -0.56 12.16
C PRO A 371 -29.27 -1.51 12.63
N SER A 372 -30.53 -1.15 12.39
CA SER A 372 -31.73 -1.94 12.72
C SER A 372 -31.89 -3.24 11.92
N ALA A 373 -30.84 -3.69 11.22
CA ALA A 373 -30.79 -4.95 10.49
C ALA A 373 -29.36 -5.48 10.57
N PRO A 374 -29.15 -6.81 10.65
CA PRO A 374 -27.81 -7.41 10.69
C PRO A 374 -27.10 -7.08 9.39
N THR A 375 -26.22 -6.08 9.42
CA THR A 375 -25.20 -5.90 8.40
C THR A 375 -24.05 -6.82 8.74
N ASN A 376 -23.49 -7.52 7.75
CA ASN A 376 -22.33 -8.42 7.87
C ASN A 376 -21.02 -7.74 8.38
N ASN A 377 -21.12 -6.53 8.95
CA ASN A 377 -20.06 -5.78 9.59
C ASN A 377 -20.40 -5.60 11.07
N MET A 378 -19.91 -6.51 11.92
CA MET A 378 -19.85 -6.23 13.35
C MET A 378 -18.73 -5.20 13.60
N PRO A 379 -18.98 -4.12 14.36
CA PRO A 379 -17.90 -3.25 14.81
C PRO A 379 -16.98 -4.05 15.75
N TYR A 380 -15.69 -4.08 15.42
CA TYR A 380 -14.64 -4.49 16.36
C TYR A 380 -14.52 -3.41 17.45
N GLY A 381 -15.44 -3.44 18.41
CA GLY A 381 -15.39 -2.73 19.69
C GLY A 381 -15.64 -3.72 20.82
N PRO A 382 -15.33 -3.37 22.09
CA PRO A 382 -15.56 -4.25 23.24
C PRO A 382 -17.03 -4.69 23.29
N PRO A 383 -17.33 -5.87 23.83
CA PRO A 383 -18.61 -6.53 23.61
C PRO A 383 -19.78 -5.70 24.15
N ALA A 384 -20.59 -5.17 23.24
CA ALA A 384 -22.02 -5.20 23.49
C ALA A 384 -22.39 -6.69 23.66
N LEU A 385 -23.22 -7.01 24.67
CA LEU A 385 -23.91 -8.31 24.85
C LEU A 385 -23.16 -9.43 25.59
N GLY A 386 -22.92 -9.30 26.90
CA GLY A 386 -22.84 -10.47 27.81
C GLY A 386 -21.87 -11.62 27.46
N LEU A 387 -20.82 -11.36 26.66
CA LEU A 387 -19.87 -12.39 26.24
C LEU A 387 -18.92 -12.75 27.40
N LYS A 388 -18.77 -14.05 27.66
CA LYS A 388 -17.86 -14.60 28.67
C LYS A 388 -16.41 -14.39 28.25
N HIS A 389 -15.56 -13.92 29.17
CA HIS A 389 -14.12 -13.85 28.95
C HIS A 389 -13.51 -15.25 29.12
N TYR A 390 -12.64 -15.63 28.19
CA TYR A 390 -11.95 -16.91 28.22
C TYR A 390 -10.45 -16.69 28.44
N ARG A 391 -9.92 -17.37 29.45
CA ARG A 391 -8.47 -17.47 29.70
C ARG A 391 -7.95 -18.74 29.05
N GLY A 392 -6.86 -18.69 28.29
CA GLY A 392 -6.27 -19.89 27.71
C GLY A 392 -4.75 -19.80 27.58
N LEU A 393 -4.16 -20.87 27.09
CA LEU A 393 -2.73 -20.99 26.81
C LEU A 393 -2.51 -21.12 25.30
N LEU A 394 -1.53 -20.40 24.76
CA LEU A 394 -1.12 -20.51 23.36
C LEU A 394 0.33 -21.00 23.32
N GLY A 395 0.62 -21.97 22.44
CA GLY A 395 1.99 -22.41 22.18
C GLY A 395 2.41 -23.72 22.86
N ALA A 396 1.48 -24.47 23.46
CA ALA A 396 1.82 -25.76 24.07
C ALA A 396 2.27 -26.78 23.02
N ARG A 397 3.25 -27.61 23.33
CA ARG A 397 3.68 -28.75 22.49
C ARG A 397 3.48 -30.06 23.21
N THR A 398 2.91 -31.04 22.53
CA THR A 398 2.80 -32.40 23.03
C THR A 398 4.05 -33.22 22.74
N ALA A 399 4.11 -34.42 23.30
CA ALA A 399 5.16 -35.39 23.01
C ALA A 399 5.26 -35.75 21.52
N LEU A 400 4.22 -35.47 20.72
CA LEU A 400 4.21 -35.72 19.29
C LEU A 400 5.35 -35.01 18.56
N THR A 401 5.70 -33.78 18.95
CA THR A 401 6.75 -32.99 18.30
C THR A 401 7.84 -32.44 19.23
N GLY A 402 7.92 -32.97 20.46
CA GLY A 402 9.04 -32.72 21.39
C GLY A 402 8.69 -32.07 22.72
N GLY A 403 7.40 -31.94 23.05
CA GLY A 403 6.94 -31.61 24.41
C GLY A 403 6.94 -32.81 25.36
N LYS A 404 6.39 -32.64 26.57
CA LYS A 404 6.49 -33.62 27.67
C LYS A 404 5.18 -34.33 28.05
N GLY A 405 4.09 -34.13 27.31
CA GLY A 405 2.79 -34.72 27.63
C GLY A 405 1.88 -34.90 26.42
N THR A 406 0.78 -35.60 26.63
CA THR A 406 -0.31 -35.84 25.67
C THR A 406 -1.34 -34.70 25.71
N VAL A 407 -2.21 -34.63 24.70
CA VAL A 407 -3.33 -33.68 24.69
C VAL A 407 -4.17 -33.78 25.97
N ALA A 408 -4.53 -35.00 26.39
CA ALA A 408 -5.38 -35.24 27.56
C ALA A 408 -4.74 -34.75 28.87
N GLU A 409 -3.42 -34.94 29.03
CA GLU A 409 -2.68 -34.43 30.20
C GLU A 409 -2.67 -32.90 30.22
N TYR A 410 -2.39 -32.26 29.08
CA TYR A 410 -2.45 -30.80 28.96
C TYR A 410 -3.84 -30.24 29.26
N VAL A 411 -4.90 -30.86 28.76
CA VAL A 411 -6.28 -30.45 29.06
C VAL A 411 -6.57 -30.59 30.55
N THR A 412 -6.19 -31.72 31.14
CA THR A 412 -6.40 -31.98 32.58
C THR A 412 -5.72 -30.91 33.44
N GLU A 413 -4.46 -30.59 33.17
CA GLU A 413 -3.72 -29.57 33.92
C GLU A 413 -4.21 -28.15 33.58
N GLY A 414 -4.61 -27.90 32.33
CA GLY A 414 -5.21 -26.63 31.91
C GLY A 414 -6.51 -26.33 32.66
N LYS A 415 -7.40 -27.32 32.78
CA LYS A 415 -8.64 -27.20 33.58
C LYS A 415 -8.33 -26.91 35.05
N LYS A 416 -7.36 -27.62 35.65
CA LYS A 416 -6.91 -27.37 37.03
C LYS A 416 -6.35 -25.95 37.21
N ALA A 417 -5.70 -25.40 36.20
CA ALA A 417 -5.18 -24.03 36.19
C ALA A 417 -6.25 -22.95 35.90
N GLY A 418 -7.52 -23.33 35.72
CA GLY A 418 -8.61 -22.41 35.39
C GLY A 418 -8.56 -21.86 33.97
N LEU A 419 -7.92 -22.58 33.05
CA LEU A 419 -7.97 -22.28 31.62
C LEU A 419 -9.27 -22.81 31.01
N HIS A 420 -9.70 -22.16 29.93
CA HIS A 420 -10.85 -22.48 29.11
C HIS A 420 -10.45 -23.01 27.74
N PHE A 421 -9.19 -22.83 27.33
CA PHE A 421 -8.67 -23.41 26.11
C PHE A 421 -7.15 -23.56 26.14
N ILE A 422 -6.65 -24.45 25.30
CA ILE A 422 -5.25 -24.55 24.91
C ILE A 422 -5.18 -24.55 23.39
N ILE A 423 -4.34 -23.68 22.82
CA ILE A 423 -3.91 -23.76 21.43
C ILE A 423 -2.52 -24.39 21.40
N PHE A 424 -2.45 -25.55 20.77
CA PHE A 424 -1.18 -26.24 20.57
C PHE A 424 -0.38 -25.64 19.41
N ALA A 425 0.93 -25.82 19.45
CA ALA A 425 1.90 -25.33 18.48
C ALA A 425 2.92 -26.41 18.14
N GLU A 426 2.41 -27.57 17.71
CA GLU A 426 3.23 -28.69 17.26
C GLU A 426 4.26 -28.24 16.21
N ASP A 427 5.47 -28.77 16.24
CA ASP A 427 6.50 -28.46 15.25
C ASP A 427 6.10 -29.04 13.89
N PHE A 428 5.68 -28.16 12.98
CA PHE A 428 5.18 -28.55 11.66
C PHE A 428 6.19 -29.40 10.87
N GLU A 429 7.49 -29.16 11.06
CA GLU A 429 8.52 -29.88 10.33
C GLU A 429 8.54 -31.37 10.70
N LYS A 430 8.09 -31.71 11.91
CA LYS A 430 8.00 -33.09 12.43
C LYS A 430 6.64 -33.75 12.20
N LEU A 431 5.61 -32.99 11.84
CA LEU A 431 4.29 -33.53 11.55
C LEU A 431 4.25 -34.22 10.18
N THR A 432 3.51 -35.31 10.09
CA THR A 432 3.02 -35.92 8.84
C THR A 432 1.50 -35.75 8.71
N PRO A 433 0.90 -35.89 7.51
CA PRO A 433 -0.55 -35.85 7.33
C PRO A 433 -1.31 -36.80 8.27
N GLU A 434 -0.79 -38.00 8.48
CA GLU A 434 -1.38 -39.03 9.35
C GLU A 434 -1.30 -38.60 10.82
N SER A 435 -0.13 -38.15 11.25
CA SER A 435 0.06 -37.68 12.64
C SER A 435 -0.77 -36.44 12.95
N TRP A 436 -0.94 -35.52 11.98
CA TRP A 436 -1.79 -34.34 12.12
C TRP A 436 -3.26 -34.73 12.24
N THR A 437 -3.72 -35.68 11.43
CA THR A 437 -5.09 -36.20 11.50
C THR A 437 -5.37 -36.82 12.87
N ARG A 438 -4.46 -37.67 13.35
CA ARG A 438 -4.55 -38.27 14.70
C ARG A 438 -4.59 -37.19 15.78
N PHE A 439 -3.69 -36.21 15.70
CA PHE A 439 -3.60 -35.11 16.68
C PHE A 439 -4.89 -34.27 16.74
N LYS A 440 -5.50 -33.96 15.58
CA LYS A 440 -6.81 -33.29 15.55
C LYS A 440 -7.89 -34.13 16.24
N THR A 441 -7.92 -35.44 16.01
CA THR A 441 -8.87 -36.34 16.69
C THR A 441 -8.66 -36.34 18.20
N GLU A 442 -7.42 -36.37 18.68
CA GLU A 442 -7.09 -36.28 20.11
C GLU A 442 -7.56 -34.94 20.71
N CYS A 443 -7.33 -33.82 20.02
CA CYS A 443 -7.83 -32.50 20.42
C CYS A 443 -9.35 -32.44 20.49
N THR A 444 -10.05 -32.96 19.49
CA THR A 444 -11.52 -33.03 19.49
C THR A 444 -12.03 -33.89 20.64
N ALA A 445 -11.43 -35.07 20.87
CA ALA A 445 -11.83 -35.97 21.95
C ALA A 445 -11.58 -35.41 23.35
N ALA A 446 -10.55 -34.57 23.51
CA ALA A 446 -10.24 -33.91 24.77
C ALA A 446 -10.99 -32.58 24.98
N SER A 447 -11.69 -32.08 23.96
CA SER A 447 -12.51 -30.87 24.05
C SER A 447 -13.89 -31.17 24.65
N SER A 448 -14.47 -30.15 25.28
CA SER A 448 -15.79 -30.18 25.91
C SER A 448 -16.40 -28.78 25.91
N ASP A 449 -17.67 -28.65 26.33
CA ASP A 449 -18.38 -27.37 26.36
C ASP A 449 -17.71 -26.31 27.25
N ASP A 450 -16.96 -26.75 28.27
CA ASP A 450 -16.23 -25.90 29.21
C ASP A 450 -14.75 -25.70 28.85
N PHE A 451 -14.22 -26.43 27.86
CA PHE A 451 -12.81 -26.38 27.51
C PHE A 451 -12.50 -26.78 26.07
N LEU A 452 -11.72 -25.96 25.35
CA LEU A 452 -11.30 -26.27 23.98
C LEU A 452 -9.82 -26.65 23.91
N ALA A 453 -9.54 -27.87 23.44
CA ALA A 453 -8.22 -28.25 22.94
C ALA A 453 -8.17 -27.96 21.44
N ILE A 454 -7.45 -26.91 21.06
CA ILE A 454 -7.43 -26.39 19.70
C ILE A 454 -6.16 -26.89 19.01
N PRO A 455 -6.28 -27.71 17.95
CA PRO A 455 -5.12 -28.18 17.22
C PRO A 455 -4.47 -27.01 16.48
N GLY A 456 -3.15 -26.92 16.58
CA GLY A 456 -2.33 -25.96 15.85
C GLY A 456 -0.90 -26.45 15.68
N PHE A 457 -0.18 -25.78 14.79
CA PHE A 457 1.23 -26.03 14.56
C PHE A 457 2.00 -24.72 14.41
N GLU A 458 3.24 -24.72 14.89
CA GLU A 458 4.22 -23.70 14.56
C GLU A 458 4.90 -24.08 13.26
N TRP A 459 4.91 -23.14 12.31
CA TRP A 459 5.64 -23.26 11.05
C TRP A 459 6.65 -22.13 10.92
N ARG A 460 7.57 -22.30 9.97
CA ARG A 460 8.63 -21.34 9.67
C ARG A 460 8.71 -21.04 8.19
N ASN A 461 9.04 -19.81 7.82
CA ASN A 461 9.38 -19.47 6.43
C ASN A 461 10.89 -19.67 6.17
N PRO A 462 11.38 -19.50 4.92
CA PRO A 462 12.81 -19.61 4.62
C PRO A 462 13.72 -18.58 5.30
N LEU A 463 13.17 -17.46 5.78
CA LEU A 463 13.89 -16.45 6.56
C LEU A 463 14.03 -16.85 8.04
N GLY A 464 13.36 -17.92 8.45
CA GLY A 464 13.32 -18.37 9.84
C GLY A 464 12.24 -17.73 10.68
N ASP A 465 11.37 -16.88 10.09
CA ASP A 465 10.24 -16.28 10.79
C ASP A 465 9.30 -17.39 11.28
N ARG A 466 8.79 -17.23 12.50
CA ARG A 466 7.95 -18.21 13.19
C ARG A 466 6.52 -17.70 13.32
N ALA A 467 5.56 -18.57 13.01
CA ALA A 467 4.15 -18.29 13.22
C ALA A 467 3.41 -19.56 13.64
N ILE A 468 2.30 -19.40 14.36
CA ILE A 468 1.38 -20.48 14.70
C ILE A 468 0.10 -20.31 13.89
N THR A 469 -0.35 -21.41 13.30
CA THR A 469 -1.67 -21.52 12.69
C THR A 469 -2.49 -22.57 13.44
N ALA A 470 -3.73 -22.25 13.79
CA ALA A 470 -4.57 -23.13 14.60
C ALA A 470 -6.07 -23.01 14.30
N GLY A 471 -6.82 -24.00 14.76
CA GLY A 471 -8.27 -24.11 14.55
C GLY A 471 -8.61 -25.12 13.45
N PRO A 472 -9.64 -24.88 12.63
CA PRO A 472 -10.07 -25.80 11.58
C PRO A 472 -9.12 -25.78 10.36
N VAL A 473 -7.82 -26.03 10.57
CA VAL A 473 -6.79 -26.00 9.54
C VAL A 473 -6.47 -27.39 8.98
N ALA A 474 -6.41 -27.48 7.66
CA ALA A 474 -5.96 -28.67 6.95
C ALA A 474 -4.44 -28.84 7.07
N TYR A 475 -3.94 -30.05 6.79
CA TYR A 475 -2.50 -30.21 6.60
C TYR A 475 -2.10 -29.42 5.32
N PRO A 476 -1.07 -28.57 5.35
CA PRO A 476 -0.67 -27.78 4.19
C PRO A 476 -0.22 -28.65 3.01
N ASP A 477 -0.63 -28.26 1.79
CA ASP A 477 -0.20 -28.92 0.55
C ASP A 477 1.29 -28.67 0.26
N SER A 478 1.96 -29.60 -0.44
CA SER A 478 3.40 -29.45 -0.72
C SER A 478 3.75 -28.24 -1.60
N SER A 479 2.78 -27.73 -2.37
CA SER A 479 2.92 -26.52 -3.18
C SER A 479 3.24 -25.25 -2.39
N VAL A 480 2.93 -25.19 -1.09
CA VAL A 480 3.22 -24.00 -0.28
C VAL A 480 4.62 -24.02 0.38
N PHE A 481 5.41 -25.08 0.15
CA PHE A 481 6.74 -25.23 0.74
C PHE A 481 7.87 -24.77 -0.18
N ALA A 482 8.95 -24.26 0.41
CA ALA A 482 10.20 -24.10 -0.32
C ALA A 482 10.72 -25.48 -0.79
N PRO A 483 11.28 -25.59 -2.01
CA PRO A 483 11.72 -26.86 -2.57
C PRO A 483 12.60 -27.67 -1.61
N GLY A 484 12.21 -28.94 -1.38
CA GLY A 484 12.95 -29.86 -0.52
C GLY A 484 12.83 -29.61 0.99
N THR A 485 11.93 -28.73 1.43
CA THR A 485 11.74 -28.38 2.84
C THR A 485 10.26 -28.43 3.25
N LYS A 486 9.96 -28.16 4.53
CA LYS A 486 8.62 -27.82 5.04
C LYS A 486 8.51 -26.35 5.45
N ARG A 487 9.35 -25.48 4.88
CA ARG A 487 9.32 -24.04 5.13
C ARG A 487 8.25 -23.40 4.27
N ILE A 488 7.30 -22.68 4.86
CA ILE A 488 6.20 -22.05 4.12
C ILE A 488 6.70 -20.80 3.38
N VAL A 489 6.57 -20.77 2.05
CA VAL A 489 6.97 -19.63 1.19
C VAL A 489 5.82 -18.70 0.81
N HIS A 490 4.59 -19.20 0.87
CA HIS A 490 3.38 -18.49 0.49
C HIS A 490 2.43 -18.34 1.68
N GLN A 491 2.86 -17.67 2.76
CA GLN A 491 2.07 -17.56 4.01
C GLN A 491 0.62 -17.12 3.75
N ALA A 492 0.41 -16.08 2.95
CA ALA A 492 -0.92 -15.53 2.72
C ALA A 492 -1.81 -16.50 1.93
N GLU A 493 -1.28 -17.12 0.87
CA GLU A 493 -2.03 -18.11 0.08
C GLU A 493 -2.36 -19.33 0.94
N PHE A 494 -1.41 -19.81 1.73
CA PHE A 494 -1.64 -20.87 2.71
C PHE A 494 -2.77 -20.49 3.68
N TRP A 495 -2.75 -19.28 4.24
CA TRP A 495 -3.78 -18.80 5.15
C TRP A 495 -5.16 -18.75 4.49
N PHE A 496 -5.27 -18.23 3.27
CA PHE A 496 -6.54 -18.19 2.52
C PHE A 496 -7.02 -19.60 2.14
N ALA A 497 -6.13 -20.46 1.65
CA ALA A 497 -6.43 -21.85 1.31
C ALA A 497 -6.88 -22.66 2.54
N ALA A 498 -6.37 -22.32 3.72
CA ALA A 498 -6.77 -22.89 4.99
C ALA A 498 -8.10 -22.34 5.55
N GLY A 499 -8.79 -21.44 4.82
CA GLY A 499 -10.06 -20.86 5.26
C GLY A 499 -9.91 -19.75 6.28
N ALA A 500 -8.83 -18.96 6.19
CA ALA A 500 -8.56 -17.83 7.09
C ALA A 500 -8.51 -18.21 8.59
N PRO A 501 -7.76 -19.26 8.99
CA PRO A 501 -7.70 -19.73 10.36
C PRO A 501 -7.00 -18.72 11.28
N MET A 502 -7.00 -18.98 12.58
CA MET A 502 -6.19 -18.16 13.49
C MET A 502 -4.72 -18.31 13.10
N ASN A 503 -4.05 -17.17 12.90
CA ASN A 503 -2.65 -17.08 12.53
C ASN A 503 -1.98 -16.01 13.39
N LEU A 504 -0.88 -16.35 14.03
CA LEU A 504 -0.20 -15.47 14.99
C LEU A 504 1.32 -15.51 14.79
N SER A 505 1.96 -14.35 14.90
CA SER A 505 3.42 -14.32 14.95
C SER A 505 3.90 -14.83 16.30
N CYS A 506 4.92 -15.69 16.31
CA CYS A 506 5.51 -16.19 17.56
C CYS A 506 6.54 -15.23 18.16
N SER A 507 6.99 -14.23 17.40
CA SER A 507 8.11 -13.37 17.78
C SER A 507 8.01 -11.99 17.13
N SER A 508 8.42 -10.95 17.85
CA SER A 508 8.68 -9.62 17.28
C SER A 508 10.05 -9.56 16.57
N THR A 509 10.93 -10.52 16.84
CA THR A 509 12.27 -10.62 16.24
C THR A 509 12.29 -11.38 14.93
N ASN A 510 11.12 -11.81 14.44
CA ASN A 510 10.96 -12.21 13.05
C ASN A 510 11.55 -11.12 12.14
N LEU A 511 12.32 -11.54 11.13
CA LEU A 511 12.91 -10.64 10.14
C LEU A 511 11.83 -9.89 9.36
N THR A 512 10.67 -10.53 9.15
CA THR A 512 9.48 -9.85 8.64
C THR A 512 8.82 -9.06 9.78
N PRO A 513 8.74 -7.73 9.68
CA PRO A 513 8.04 -6.93 10.67
C PRO A 513 6.58 -7.36 10.84
N LEU A 514 6.04 -7.31 12.06
CA LEU A 514 4.70 -7.81 12.38
C LEU A 514 3.59 -7.22 11.49
N TRP A 515 3.66 -5.93 11.18
CA TRP A 515 2.69 -5.27 10.29
C TRP A 515 2.77 -5.73 8.82
N ASN A 516 3.84 -6.43 8.43
CA ASN A 516 4.00 -7.05 7.11
C ASN A 516 3.58 -8.52 7.09
N LEU A 517 3.46 -9.17 8.24
CA LEU A 517 2.87 -10.50 8.31
C LEU A 517 1.38 -10.34 7.98
N ARG A 518 0.97 -10.86 6.82
CA ARG A 518 -0.44 -10.79 6.42
C ARG A 518 -1.30 -11.61 7.35
N ASN A 519 -2.51 -11.12 7.56
CA ASN A 519 -3.59 -11.90 8.16
C ASN A 519 -3.19 -12.52 9.50
N VAL A 520 -2.50 -11.72 10.31
CA VAL A 520 -2.19 -12.07 11.69
C VAL A 520 -3.32 -11.56 12.55
N ASN A 521 -3.93 -12.46 13.32
CA ASN A 521 -5.09 -12.18 14.15
C ASN A 521 -4.71 -11.88 15.61
N ALA A 522 -3.42 -11.96 15.96
CA ALA A 522 -2.93 -11.74 17.32
C ALA A 522 -1.49 -11.18 17.33
N PHE A 523 -1.19 -10.33 18.33
CA PHE A 523 0.11 -9.73 18.52
C PHE A 523 0.80 -10.34 19.75
N PRO A 524 2.04 -10.88 19.65
CA PRO A 524 2.74 -11.43 20.80
C PRO A 524 3.24 -10.30 21.70
N VAL A 525 2.55 -10.04 22.82
CA VAL A 525 2.95 -9.01 23.80
C VAL A 525 4.15 -9.45 24.62
N GLU A 526 4.17 -10.71 25.04
CA GLU A 526 5.31 -11.34 25.70
C GLU A 526 5.56 -12.71 25.07
N VAL A 527 6.83 -13.10 24.94
CA VAL A 527 7.21 -14.43 24.48
C VAL A 527 8.02 -15.13 25.55
N TRP A 528 7.67 -16.39 25.81
CA TRP A 528 8.28 -17.22 26.83
C TRP A 528 8.77 -18.52 26.22
N GLU A 529 10.03 -18.87 26.47
CA GLU A 529 10.63 -20.13 26.08
C GLU A 529 11.24 -20.82 27.30
N ASN A 530 10.89 -22.09 27.53
CA ASN A 530 11.39 -22.89 28.65
C ASN A 530 11.24 -22.19 30.01
N GLY A 531 10.12 -21.48 30.23
CA GLY A 531 9.83 -20.76 31.47
C GLY A 531 10.59 -19.44 31.64
N LYS A 532 11.36 -19.01 30.65
CA LYS A 532 12.04 -17.71 30.65
C LYS A 532 11.42 -16.79 29.61
N ARG A 533 11.11 -15.55 30.01
CA ARG A 533 10.69 -14.50 29.07
C ARG A 533 11.84 -14.17 28.13
N THR A 534 11.63 -14.36 26.84
CA THR A 534 12.59 -14.06 25.77
C THR A 534 12.31 -12.72 25.11
N GLU A 535 11.05 -12.26 25.12
CA GLU A 535 10.64 -10.99 24.49
C GLU A 535 9.59 -10.25 25.34
N ASP A 536 9.62 -8.91 25.28
CA ASP A 536 8.68 -7.98 25.89
C ASP A 536 8.35 -6.91 24.84
N ASN A 537 7.27 -7.14 24.10
CA ASN A 537 6.86 -6.38 22.93
C ASN A 537 5.70 -5.42 23.25
N PHE A 538 5.50 -5.11 24.54
CA PHE A 538 4.34 -4.34 24.97
C PHE A 538 4.34 -2.93 24.40
N LYS A 539 5.52 -2.32 24.22
CA LYS A 539 5.63 -0.98 23.64
C LYS A 539 5.23 -0.98 22.17
N GLU A 540 5.64 -1.98 21.42
CA GLU A 540 5.32 -2.18 20.00
C GLU A 540 3.82 -2.46 19.85
N TYR A 541 3.24 -3.30 20.73
CA TYR A 541 1.80 -3.51 20.78
C TYR A 541 1.04 -2.19 21.01
N LEU A 542 1.44 -1.40 22.00
CA LEU A 542 0.82 -0.10 22.27
C LEU A 542 0.98 0.88 21.10
N TYR A 543 2.12 0.84 20.42
CA TYR A 543 2.38 1.65 19.22
C TYR A 543 1.45 1.24 18.07
N ASP A 544 1.27 -0.06 17.84
CA ASP A 544 0.38 -0.58 16.80
C ASP A 544 -1.11 -0.35 17.12
N GLN A 545 -1.52 -0.37 18.40
CA GLN A 545 -2.87 0.03 18.81
C GLN A 545 -3.12 1.54 18.66
N ALA A 546 -2.06 2.35 18.65
CA ALA A 546 -2.15 3.79 18.46
C ALA A 546 -2.17 4.22 16.98
N ARG A 547 -1.73 3.33 16.09
CA ARG A 547 -1.93 3.42 14.64
C ARG A 547 -3.34 2.97 14.28
#